data_AF-A0A7J7DRH9-F1
#
_entry.id   AF-A0A7J7DRH9-F1
#
_cell.length_a   1.000
_cell.length_b   1.000
_cell.length_c   1.000
_cell.angle_alpha   90.00
_cell.angle_beta   90.00
_cell.angle_gamma   90.00
#
_symmetry.space_group_name_H-M   'P 1'
#
loop_
_entity.id
_entity.type
_entity.pdbx_description
1 polymer ?
#
loop_
_entity_poly.entity_id
_entity_poly.type
_entity_poly.pdbx_seq_one_letter_code
_entity_poly.pdbx_strand_id
1 'polypeptide(L)'
;MIRREIVFCFLTLLWFWDSANGLLSPKGVNFEVQALMGIKASLHDPHGVLDNWDGDAVDPCSWTMVTCSPESLVIGLGTPSQSLSGTLSPSIGNLTNLQIVLLQNNNITGPIPSELGKLLKLRTLDLSSNFFTGEVPSSLGLLRNLQYMRLNNNSLSGTFPMSLANMTQLAFLDLSFNNLSGHVPRFSAKTFNIVGNPQICPTGSEPECFGTSLMPMSMNLNGSQNNPISGRPKSHKMAIAFGLSMGCVSLIILVFGLFLWWRQRHNQQTFFDVKDRHHEEVSLGNLRRFQFRELQIATNNFSSKNILGKGGFGHVYKGILQDGTPVAVKRLKDGNAIGGEIQFQTEVEMISLAVHRNLLRLYGFCISPTERLLVYPFMSNGSVASRLKGNGAVRAKVKFLLCFDLLSSTLHR
;
A
#
# COMPACT_ATOMS: atom_id res chain seq x y z
N MET A 1 -52.27 -24.02 62.36
CA MET A 1 -52.11 -22.80 61.55
C MET A 1 -50.67 -22.61 61.06
N ILE A 2 -49.68 -22.52 61.95
CA ILE A 2 -48.28 -22.13 61.67
C ILE A 2 -47.59 -22.85 60.49
N ARG A 3 -47.81 -24.16 60.27
CA ARG A 3 -47.08 -24.94 59.24
C ARG A 3 -47.43 -24.58 57.78
N ARG A 4 -48.44 -23.75 57.53
CA ARG A 4 -48.87 -23.34 56.17
C ARG A 4 -48.21 -22.04 55.68
N GLU A 5 -47.91 -21.12 56.60
CA GLU A 5 -47.23 -19.84 56.31
C GLU A 5 -45.80 -20.07 55.76
N ILE A 6 -45.03 -20.93 56.43
CA ILE A 6 -43.60 -21.17 56.12
C ILE A 6 -43.41 -21.68 54.69
N VAL A 7 -44.34 -22.51 54.19
CA VAL A 7 -44.30 -23.03 52.82
C VAL A 7 -44.59 -21.92 51.80
N PHE A 8 -45.49 -20.99 52.11
CA PHE A 8 -45.74 -19.82 51.27
C PHE A 8 -44.53 -18.88 51.22
N CYS A 9 -43.87 -18.61 52.35
CA CYS A 9 -42.65 -17.80 52.38
C CYS A 9 -41.49 -18.42 51.59
N PHE A 10 -41.34 -19.76 51.60
CA PHE A 10 -40.31 -20.43 50.79
C PHE A 10 -40.63 -20.38 49.28
N LEU A 11 -41.90 -20.51 48.91
CA LEU A 11 -42.31 -20.39 47.51
C LEU A 11 -42.16 -18.96 46.98
N THR A 12 -42.48 -17.93 47.76
CA THR A 12 -42.24 -16.53 47.35
C THR A 12 -40.75 -16.19 47.27
N LEU A 13 -39.91 -16.72 48.17
CA LEU A 13 -38.44 -16.57 48.07
C LEU A 13 -37.86 -17.22 46.81
N LEU A 14 -38.37 -18.39 46.39
CA LEU A 14 -37.96 -19.03 45.13
C LEU A 14 -38.44 -18.23 43.91
N TRP A 15 -39.66 -17.69 43.93
CA TRP A 15 -40.17 -16.83 42.84
C TRP A 15 -39.40 -15.51 42.72
N PHE A 16 -38.80 -15.00 43.80
CA PHE A 16 -37.89 -13.86 43.75
C PHE A 16 -36.45 -14.21 43.34
N TRP A 17 -36.04 -15.49 43.36
CA TRP A 17 -34.69 -15.89 42.96
C TRP A 17 -34.50 -15.87 41.43
N ASP A 18 -35.50 -16.32 40.66
CA ASP A 18 -35.44 -16.28 39.17
C ASP A 18 -35.55 -14.86 38.57
N SER A 19 -35.97 -13.88 39.37
CA SER A 19 -35.95 -12.45 39.00
C SER A 19 -34.61 -11.76 39.29
N ALA A 20 -33.57 -12.53 39.66
CA ALA A 20 -32.18 -12.07 39.73
C ALA A 20 -31.38 -12.37 38.44
N ASN A 21 -32.05 -12.79 37.36
CA ASN A 21 -31.60 -12.45 36.01
C ASN A 21 -31.69 -10.93 35.84
N GLY A 22 -30.74 -10.22 36.45
CA GLY A 22 -30.50 -8.81 36.18
C GLY A 22 -30.12 -8.68 34.72
N LEU A 23 -31.11 -8.40 33.87
CA LEU A 23 -30.92 -8.14 32.46
C LEU A 23 -29.88 -7.04 32.36
N LEU A 24 -28.67 -7.41 31.92
CA LEU A 24 -27.63 -6.45 31.61
C LEU A 24 -28.12 -5.66 30.40
N SER A 25 -28.85 -4.58 30.68
CA SER A 25 -29.03 -3.45 29.77
C SER A 25 -27.65 -3.18 29.18
N PRO A 26 -27.48 -3.32 27.84
CA PRO A 26 -26.16 -3.48 27.25
C PRO A 26 -25.34 -2.22 27.47
N LYS A 27 -24.52 -2.22 28.53
CA LYS A 27 -23.60 -1.15 28.91
C LYS A 27 -22.77 -0.84 27.67
N GLY A 28 -22.94 0.38 27.13
CA GLY A 28 -22.70 0.73 25.72
C GLY A 28 -21.62 -0.08 25.03
N VAL A 29 -22.03 -1.19 24.40
CA VAL A 29 -21.10 -2.15 23.80
C VAL A 29 -20.40 -1.46 22.63
N ASN A 30 -19.12 -1.16 22.79
CA ASN A 30 -18.35 -0.52 21.74
C ASN A 30 -18.10 -1.51 20.60
N PHE A 31 -18.78 -1.33 19.48
CA PHE A 31 -18.67 -2.20 18.31
C PHE A 31 -17.26 -2.18 17.68
N GLU A 32 -16.49 -1.10 17.87
CA GLU A 32 -15.10 -1.03 17.40
C GLU A 32 -14.17 -1.86 18.31
N VAL A 33 -14.37 -1.85 19.63
CA VAL A 33 -13.71 -2.79 20.58
C VAL A 33 -14.02 -4.24 20.20
N GLN A 34 -15.29 -4.59 19.99
CA GLN A 34 -15.69 -5.96 19.63
C GLN A 34 -15.11 -6.40 18.26
N ALA A 35 -15.08 -5.50 17.27
CA ALA A 35 -14.47 -5.77 15.97
C ALA A 35 -12.95 -5.99 16.07
N LEU A 36 -12.24 -5.15 16.84
CA LEU A 36 -10.81 -5.30 17.07
C LEU A 36 -10.50 -6.58 17.87
N MET A 37 -11.29 -6.94 18.87
CA MET A 37 -11.12 -8.22 19.59
C MET A 37 -11.36 -9.43 18.66
N GLY A 38 -12.28 -9.34 17.71
CA GLY A 38 -12.44 -10.33 16.64
C GLY A 38 -11.21 -10.48 15.73
N ILE A 39 -10.47 -9.38 15.49
CA ILE A 39 -9.17 -9.39 14.81
C ILE A 39 -8.10 -10.05 15.69
N LYS A 40 -7.95 -9.60 16.96
CA LYS A 40 -6.98 -10.17 17.93
C LYS A 40 -7.18 -11.67 18.13
N ALA A 41 -8.42 -12.16 18.19
CA ALA A 41 -8.73 -13.58 18.31
C ALA A 41 -8.38 -14.42 17.07
N SER A 42 -8.20 -13.79 15.91
CA SER A 42 -7.81 -14.47 14.65
C SER A 42 -6.29 -14.42 14.37
N LEU A 43 -5.56 -13.60 15.13
CA LEU A 43 -4.12 -13.41 14.99
C LEU A 43 -3.35 -14.13 16.10
N HIS A 44 -2.24 -14.77 15.75
CA HIS A 44 -1.25 -15.25 16.70
C HIS A 44 -0.10 -14.25 16.82
N ASP A 45 0.06 -13.71 18.03
CA ASP A 45 1.05 -12.70 18.37
C ASP A 45 2.20 -13.32 19.21
N PRO A 46 3.40 -13.53 18.64
CA PRO A 46 4.54 -14.10 19.35
C PRO A 46 5.29 -13.07 20.22
N HIS A 47 4.85 -11.81 20.28
CA HIS A 47 5.59 -10.68 20.85
C HIS A 47 4.80 -9.80 21.83
N GLY A 48 3.49 -10.06 22.01
CA GLY A 48 2.63 -9.31 22.94
C GLY A 48 2.36 -7.88 22.51
N VAL A 49 2.42 -7.57 21.21
CA VAL A 49 2.17 -6.23 20.69
C VAL A 49 0.68 -5.84 20.74
N LEU A 50 -0.20 -6.84 20.85
CA LEU A 50 -1.65 -6.68 21.05
C LEU A 50 -2.08 -6.87 22.52
N ASP A 51 -1.15 -7.02 23.48
CA ASP A 51 -1.48 -7.38 24.86
C ASP A 51 -2.42 -6.38 25.53
N ASN A 52 -2.25 -5.07 25.29
CA ASN A 52 -3.09 -4.02 25.88
C ASN A 52 -4.45 -3.81 25.19
N TRP A 53 -4.86 -4.69 24.28
CA TRP A 53 -6.21 -4.73 23.73
C TRP A 53 -7.13 -5.53 24.68
N ASP A 54 -8.14 -4.86 25.23
CA ASP A 54 -8.99 -5.39 26.30
C ASP A 54 -10.47 -5.43 25.87
N GLY A 55 -11.12 -6.59 26.01
CA GLY A 55 -12.51 -6.79 25.59
C GLY A 55 -13.54 -6.04 26.44
N ASP A 56 -13.17 -5.67 27.67
CA ASP A 56 -14.03 -4.94 28.61
C ASP A 56 -13.81 -3.41 28.57
N ALA A 57 -12.93 -2.91 27.69
CA ALA A 57 -12.64 -1.48 27.56
C ALA A 57 -13.80 -0.67 26.96
N VAL A 58 -13.94 0.58 27.41
CA VAL A 58 -14.95 1.53 26.91
C VAL A 58 -14.60 2.04 25.51
N ASP A 59 -13.32 2.24 25.22
CA ASP A 59 -12.79 2.66 23.93
C ASP A 59 -11.45 1.95 23.59
N PRO A 60 -11.10 1.82 22.30
CA PRO A 60 -9.85 1.22 21.86
C PRO A 60 -8.74 2.26 21.58
N CYS A 61 -8.96 3.55 21.86
CA CYS A 61 -8.10 4.63 21.39
C CYS A 61 -6.79 4.77 22.18
N SER A 62 -6.67 4.05 23.30
CA SER A 62 -5.43 3.87 24.08
C SER A 62 -4.61 2.63 23.66
N TRP A 63 -5.12 1.81 22.74
CA TRP A 63 -4.51 0.52 22.40
C TRP A 63 -3.31 0.66 21.48
N THR A 64 -2.34 -0.24 21.61
CA THR A 64 -1.17 -0.25 20.74
C THR A 64 -1.59 -0.54 19.29
N MET A 65 -1.05 0.21 18.33
CA MET A 65 -1.34 0.08 16.88
C MET A 65 -2.77 0.43 16.42
N VAL A 66 -3.60 1.00 17.30
CA VAL A 66 -4.89 1.61 16.95
C VAL A 66 -4.74 3.13 16.89
N THR A 67 -5.38 3.77 15.90
CA THR A 67 -5.43 5.23 15.75
C THR A 67 -6.87 5.69 15.68
N CYS A 68 -7.27 6.62 16.56
CA CYS A 68 -8.59 7.24 16.56
C CYS A 68 -8.58 8.68 16.02
N SER A 69 -9.77 9.15 15.62
CA SER A 69 -10.05 10.55 15.33
C SER A 69 -10.29 11.37 16.62
N PRO A 70 -10.40 12.71 16.54
CA PRO A 70 -10.77 13.55 17.70
C PRO A 70 -12.13 13.20 18.32
N GLU A 71 -13.01 12.55 17.57
CA GLU A 71 -14.32 12.06 18.00
C GLU A 71 -14.27 10.63 18.60
N SER A 72 -13.07 10.12 18.90
CA SER A 72 -12.82 8.77 19.45
C SER A 72 -13.29 7.60 18.58
N LEU A 73 -13.29 7.78 17.26
CA LEU A 73 -13.63 6.73 16.28
C LEU A 73 -12.37 6.12 15.67
N VAL A 74 -12.31 4.79 15.49
CA VAL A 74 -11.15 4.09 14.91
C VAL A 74 -10.98 4.41 13.42
N ILE A 75 -9.92 5.16 13.09
CA ILE A 75 -9.57 5.56 11.72
C ILE A 75 -8.32 4.87 11.19
N GLY A 76 -7.52 4.23 12.04
CA GLY A 76 -6.32 3.51 11.61
C GLY A 76 -6.05 2.23 12.41
N LEU A 77 -5.60 1.20 11.70
CA LEU A 77 -5.06 -0.04 12.27
C LEU A 77 -3.70 -0.30 11.61
N GLY A 78 -2.62 -0.31 12.41
CA GLY A 78 -1.26 -0.36 11.86
C GLY A 78 -0.27 -1.18 12.68
N THR A 79 -0.18 -2.49 12.38
CA THR A 79 0.72 -3.46 13.03
C THR A 79 1.87 -3.94 12.12
N PRO A 80 2.57 -3.08 11.35
CA PRO A 80 3.57 -3.55 10.39
C PRO A 80 4.79 -4.16 11.08
N SER A 81 5.38 -5.20 10.48
CA SER A 81 6.69 -5.76 10.89
C SER A 81 6.76 -6.30 12.34
N GLN A 82 5.67 -6.90 12.83
CA GLN A 82 5.58 -7.45 14.20
C GLN A 82 5.61 -8.99 14.26
N SER A 83 5.77 -9.66 13.12
CA SER A 83 5.73 -11.14 12.99
C SER A 83 4.39 -11.78 13.39
N LEU A 84 3.29 -11.03 13.27
CA LEU A 84 1.94 -11.55 13.51
C LEU A 84 1.61 -12.66 12.49
N SER A 85 0.94 -13.71 12.95
CA SER A 85 0.47 -14.82 12.10
C SER A 85 -1.01 -15.11 12.37
N GLY A 86 -1.57 -16.21 11.85
CA GLY A 86 -3.03 -16.42 11.84
C GLY A 86 -3.67 -15.76 10.61
N THR A 87 -4.94 -15.37 10.69
CA THR A 87 -5.72 -14.85 9.55
C THR A 87 -6.32 -13.47 9.83
N LEU A 88 -6.64 -12.72 8.76
CA LEU A 88 -7.32 -11.43 8.88
C LEU A 88 -8.83 -11.63 9.06
N SER A 89 -9.33 -11.35 10.27
CA SER A 89 -10.73 -11.55 10.62
C SER A 89 -11.71 -10.72 9.76
N PRO A 90 -12.82 -11.29 9.28
CA PRO A 90 -13.92 -10.56 8.64
C PRO A 90 -14.53 -9.43 9.50
N SER A 91 -14.34 -9.48 10.82
CA SER A 91 -14.78 -8.43 11.75
C SER A 91 -14.19 -7.05 11.45
N ILE A 92 -13.06 -6.97 10.72
CA ILE A 92 -12.49 -5.69 10.25
C ILE A 92 -13.49 -4.85 9.45
N GLY A 93 -14.43 -5.46 8.73
CA GLY A 93 -15.46 -4.74 7.97
C GLY A 93 -16.51 -4.01 8.82
N ASN A 94 -16.52 -4.20 10.14
CA ASN A 94 -17.37 -3.45 11.08
C ASN A 94 -16.74 -2.10 11.50
N LEU A 95 -15.43 -1.94 11.32
CA LEU A 95 -14.68 -0.71 11.64
C LEU A 95 -14.88 0.35 10.54
N THR A 96 -16.14 0.72 10.27
CA THR A 96 -16.56 1.56 9.13
C THR A 96 -15.93 2.96 9.06
N ASN A 97 -15.25 3.39 10.12
CA ASN A 97 -14.49 4.63 10.18
C ASN A 97 -13.05 4.53 9.64
N LEU A 98 -12.52 3.33 9.41
CA LEU A 98 -11.15 3.10 8.95
C LEU A 98 -10.82 3.86 7.66
N GLN A 99 -9.71 4.59 7.72
CA GLN A 99 -9.07 5.30 6.62
C GLN A 99 -7.73 4.65 6.24
N ILE A 100 -7.08 3.96 7.17
CA ILE A 100 -5.73 3.40 7.02
C ILE A 100 -5.67 1.97 7.61
N VAL A 101 -5.24 0.99 6.81
CA VAL A 101 -4.95 -0.39 7.25
C VAL A 101 -3.55 -0.79 6.79
N LEU A 102 -2.68 -1.17 7.73
CA LEU A 102 -1.25 -1.38 7.51
C LEU A 102 -0.78 -2.63 8.27
N LEU A 103 -0.77 -3.77 7.58
CA LEU A 103 -0.43 -5.09 8.15
C LEU A 103 0.80 -5.70 7.49
N GLN A 104 1.61 -4.89 6.79
CA GLN A 104 2.69 -5.35 5.93
C GLN A 104 3.93 -5.88 6.66
N ASN A 105 4.67 -6.77 6.01
CA ASN A 105 5.82 -7.50 6.55
C ASN A 105 5.45 -8.32 7.81
N ASN A 106 4.32 -9.04 7.76
CA ASN A 106 3.93 -10.00 8.79
C ASN A 106 3.86 -11.41 8.19
N ASN A 107 3.34 -12.36 8.95
CA ASN A 107 3.24 -13.77 8.59
C ASN A 107 1.76 -14.23 8.53
N ILE A 108 0.85 -13.31 8.17
CA ILE A 108 -0.60 -13.55 8.11
C ILE A 108 -0.93 -14.39 6.87
N THR A 109 -1.86 -15.34 7.02
CA THR A 109 -2.24 -16.33 6.00
C THR A 109 -3.74 -16.26 5.66
N GLY A 110 -4.16 -17.06 4.68
CA GLY A 110 -5.57 -17.22 4.33
C GLY A 110 -6.09 -16.15 3.36
N PRO A 111 -7.39 -16.14 3.07
CA PRO A 111 -7.99 -15.16 2.15
C PRO A 111 -8.04 -13.76 2.75
N ILE A 112 -7.95 -12.76 1.87
CA ILE A 112 -8.34 -11.38 2.21
C ILE A 112 -9.86 -11.37 2.42
N PRO A 113 -10.40 -10.92 3.57
CA PRO A 113 -11.84 -10.96 3.81
C PRO A 113 -12.58 -9.97 2.91
N SER A 114 -13.67 -10.44 2.28
CA SER A 114 -14.51 -9.65 1.36
C SER A 114 -15.11 -8.40 2.02
N GLU A 115 -15.27 -8.47 3.33
CA GLU A 115 -15.78 -7.50 4.27
C GLU A 115 -14.98 -6.19 4.29
N LEU A 116 -13.70 -6.20 3.86
CA LEU A 116 -12.93 -4.98 3.64
C LEU A 116 -13.60 -4.04 2.63
N GLY A 117 -14.36 -4.57 1.67
CA GLY A 117 -15.16 -3.77 0.73
C GLY A 117 -16.28 -2.93 1.37
N LYS A 118 -16.59 -3.13 2.66
CA LYS A 118 -17.52 -2.29 3.44
C LYS A 118 -16.89 -0.99 3.91
N LEU A 119 -15.55 -0.88 3.91
CA LEU A 119 -14.81 0.25 4.51
C LEU A 119 -14.74 1.46 3.58
N LEU A 120 -15.89 2.07 3.26
CA LEU A 120 -16.00 3.12 2.24
C LEU A 120 -15.16 4.39 2.51
N LYS A 121 -14.63 4.58 3.72
CA LYS A 121 -13.69 5.67 4.08
C LYS A 121 -12.21 5.32 3.87
N LEU A 122 -11.88 4.07 3.54
CA LEU A 122 -10.51 3.58 3.43
C LEU A 122 -9.76 4.28 2.29
N ARG A 123 -8.60 4.87 2.61
CA ARG A 123 -7.69 5.57 1.69
C ARG A 123 -6.41 4.78 1.41
N THR A 124 -5.90 4.08 2.42
CA THR A 124 -4.64 3.33 2.36
C THR A 124 -4.84 1.90 2.85
N LEU A 125 -4.44 0.92 2.03
CA LEU A 125 -4.41 -0.51 2.36
C LEU A 125 -3.05 -1.10 1.97
N ASP A 126 -2.22 -1.45 2.96
CA ASP A 126 -0.98 -2.21 2.75
C ASP A 126 -1.02 -3.55 3.49
N LEU A 127 -1.12 -4.63 2.71
CA LEU A 127 -1.05 -6.03 3.14
C LEU A 127 0.19 -6.73 2.55
N SER A 128 1.13 -5.98 1.97
CA SER A 128 2.29 -6.55 1.26
C SER A 128 3.25 -7.32 2.16
N SER A 129 4.01 -8.26 1.57
CA SER A 129 4.92 -9.15 2.32
C SER A 129 4.19 -9.89 3.44
N ASN A 130 3.26 -10.76 3.06
CA ASN A 130 2.52 -11.68 3.92
C ASN A 130 2.34 -13.01 3.16
N PHE A 131 1.48 -13.90 3.65
CA PHE A 131 1.14 -15.18 3.03
C PHE A 131 -0.37 -15.25 2.71
N PHE A 132 -0.99 -14.13 2.33
CA PHE A 132 -2.39 -14.13 1.89
C PHE A 132 -2.55 -14.98 0.62
N THR A 133 -3.63 -15.76 0.55
CA THR A 133 -3.89 -16.79 -0.47
C THR A 133 -5.27 -16.62 -1.11
N GLY A 134 -5.46 -17.12 -2.32
CA GLY A 134 -6.76 -17.07 -3.00
C GLY A 134 -7.00 -15.74 -3.71
N GLU A 135 -8.24 -15.49 -4.11
CA GLU A 135 -8.56 -14.35 -4.99
C GLU A 135 -8.55 -13.00 -4.26
N VAL A 136 -8.17 -11.95 -5.00
CA VAL A 136 -8.34 -10.56 -4.55
C VAL A 136 -9.84 -10.23 -4.57
N PRO A 137 -10.48 -9.93 -3.43
CA PRO A 137 -11.94 -9.80 -3.38
C PRO A 137 -12.44 -8.69 -4.30
N SER A 138 -13.37 -9.02 -5.20
CA SER A 138 -13.96 -8.08 -6.14
C SER A 138 -14.66 -6.90 -5.44
N SER A 139 -15.09 -7.08 -4.19
CA SER A 139 -15.64 -6.06 -3.30
C SER A 139 -14.66 -4.92 -2.97
N LEU A 140 -13.34 -5.10 -3.10
CA LEU A 140 -12.38 -4.01 -2.94
C LEU A 140 -12.56 -2.91 -4.02
N GLY A 141 -13.11 -3.25 -5.18
CA GLY A 141 -13.50 -2.27 -6.21
C GLY A 141 -14.65 -1.34 -5.82
N LEU A 142 -15.31 -1.58 -4.67
CA LEU A 142 -16.32 -0.66 -4.10
C LEU A 142 -15.68 0.50 -3.32
N LEU A 143 -14.38 0.44 -3.02
CA LEU A 143 -13.66 1.40 -2.16
C LEU A 143 -13.29 2.68 -2.93
N ARG A 144 -14.31 3.49 -3.25
CA ARG A 144 -14.19 4.69 -4.11
C ARG A 144 -13.21 5.77 -3.61
N ASN A 145 -12.84 5.73 -2.33
CA ASN A 145 -11.89 6.68 -1.71
C ASN A 145 -10.48 6.10 -1.54
N LEU A 146 -10.25 4.84 -1.97
CA LEU A 146 -8.93 4.22 -1.84
C LEU A 146 -7.96 4.82 -2.85
N GLN A 147 -6.85 5.34 -2.34
CA GLN A 147 -5.81 6.04 -3.10
C GLN A 147 -4.53 5.19 -3.22
N TYR A 148 -4.32 4.26 -2.29
CA TYR A 148 -3.10 3.46 -2.20
C TYR A 148 -3.43 2.00 -1.82
N MET A 149 -3.08 1.05 -2.69
CA MET A 149 -3.23 -0.39 -2.44
C MET A 149 -1.92 -1.13 -2.70
N ARG A 150 -1.44 -1.87 -1.69
CA ARG A 150 -0.28 -2.77 -1.77
C ARG A 150 -0.68 -4.17 -1.30
N LEU A 151 -0.73 -5.13 -2.22
CA LEU A 151 -0.94 -6.56 -1.94
C LEU A 151 0.23 -7.42 -2.45
N ASN A 152 1.30 -6.80 -2.93
CA ASN A 152 2.45 -7.48 -3.53
C ASN A 152 3.21 -8.39 -2.54
N ASN A 153 3.99 -9.34 -3.05
CA ASN A 153 4.75 -10.31 -2.25
C ASN A 153 3.82 -11.09 -1.30
N ASN A 154 2.89 -11.83 -1.90
CA ASN A 154 1.90 -12.69 -1.26
C ASN A 154 1.70 -13.96 -2.13
N SER A 155 0.72 -14.81 -1.80
CA SER A 155 0.33 -16.01 -2.56
C SER A 155 -1.08 -15.88 -3.15
N LEU A 156 -1.48 -14.66 -3.52
CA LEU A 156 -2.81 -14.39 -4.11
C LEU A 156 -2.89 -14.98 -5.52
N SER A 157 -4.05 -15.48 -5.88
CA SER A 157 -4.27 -16.29 -7.08
C SER A 157 -5.57 -15.93 -7.82
N GLY A 158 -5.82 -16.57 -8.96
CA GLY A 158 -7.05 -16.37 -9.73
C GLY A 158 -6.99 -15.14 -10.65
N THR A 159 -8.11 -14.86 -11.30
CA THR A 159 -8.14 -13.87 -12.39
C THR A 159 -7.92 -12.44 -11.89
N PHE A 160 -7.36 -11.57 -12.73
CA PHE A 160 -7.18 -10.17 -12.37
C PHE A 160 -8.54 -9.51 -12.02
N PRO A 161 -8.70 -8.90 -10.82
CA PRO A 161 -9.95 -8.30 -10.38
C PRO A 161 -10.33 -7.07 -11.22
N MET A 162 -11.16 -7.28 -12.23
CA MET A 162 -11.67 -6.24 -13.15
C MET A 162 -12.34 -5.06 -12.42
N SER A 163 -12.87 -5.26 -11.21
CA SER A 163 -13.48 -4.19 -10.42
C SER A 163 -12.47 -3.11 -9.97
N LEU A 164 -11.18 -3.43 -9.84
CA LEU A 164 -10.15 -2.44 -9.51
C LEU A 164 -9.92 -1.40 -10.63
N ALA A 165 -10.24 -1.75 -11.89
CA ALA A 165 -10.11 -0.82 -13.02
C ALA A 165 -11.04 0.41 -12.91
N ASN A 166 -12.15 0.26 -12.18
CA ASN A 166 -13.15 1.31 -11.97
C ASN A 166 -12.81 2.26 -10.80
N MET A 167 -11.68 2.06 -10.10
CA MET A 167 -11.31 2.85 -8.91
C MET A 167 -10.63 4.17 -9.32
N THR A 168 -11.42 5.20 -9.56
CA THR A 168 -10.94 6.49 -10.10
C THR A 168 -10.04 7.32 -9.17
N GLN A 169 -10.07 7.08 -7.85
CA GLN A 169 -9.15 7.73 -6.90
C GLN A 169 -7.83 6.97 -6.68
N LEU A 170 -7.72 5.72 -7.14
CA LEU A 170 -6.57 4.87 -6.86
C LEU A 170 -5.32 5.43 -7.55
N ALA A 171 -4.41 6.05 -6.81
CA ALA A 171 -3.19 6.63 -7.36
C ALA A 171 -2.09 5.57 -7.55
N PHE A 172 -1.99 4.63 -6.61
CA PHE A 172 -0.95 3.60 -6.56
C PHE A 172 -1.53 2.21 -6.31
N LEU A 173 -1.13 1.23 -7.13
CA LEU A 173 -1.52 -0.18 -7.03
C LEU A 173 -0.30 -1.10 -7.21
N ASP A 174 0.07 -1.89 -6.21
CA ASP A 174 1.14 -2.90 -6.32
C ASP A 174 0.62 -4.30 -5.99
N LEU A 175 0.59 -5.15 -7.02
CA LEU A 175 0.19 -6.56 -6.96
C LEU A 175 1.34 -7.49 -7.40
N SER A 176 2.57 -6.97 -7.53
CA SER A 176 3.74 -7.75 -7.95
C SER A 176 4.03 -8.95 -7.05
N PHE A 177 4.75 -9.96 -7.55
CA PHE A 177 5.14 -11.16 -6.80
C PHE A 177 3.93 -11.83 -6.11
N ASN A 178 3.01 -12.34 -6.93
CA ASN A 178 1.82 -13.12 -6.58
C ASN A 178 1.62 -14.20 -7.68
N ASN A 179 0.52 -14.95 -7.63
CA ASN A 179 0.14 -15.94 -8.65
C ASN A 179 -1.19 -15.56 -9.36
N LEU A 180 -1.38 -14.27 -9.66
CA LEU A 180 -2.55 -13.78 -10.41
C LEU A 180 -2.47 -14.21 -11.89
N SER A 181 -3.64 -14.35 -12.53
CA SER A 181 -3.75 -14.87 -13.90
C SER A 181 -4.68 -14.06 -14.82
N GLY A 182 -4.56 -14.33 -16.12
CA GLY A 182 -5.45 -13.81 -17.18
C GLY A 182 -5.09 -12.40 -17.68
N HIS A 183 -6.06 -11.74 -18.32
CA HIS A 183 -5.91 -10.42 -18.94
C HIS A 183 -5.74 -9.28 -17.91
N VAL A 184 -4.84 -8.34 -18.18
CA VAL A 184 -4.69 -7.11 -17.38
C VAL A 184 -5.63 -6.01 -17.92
N PRO A 185 -6.57 -5.48 -17.13
CA PRO A 185 -7.38 -4.33 -17.55
C PRO A 185 -6.58 -3.02 -17.57
N ARG A 186 -7.11 -2.01 -18.26
CA ARG A 186 -6.57 -0.64 -18.21
C ARG A 186 -7.03 0.06 -16.94
N PHE A 187 -6.11 0.35 -16.02
CA PHE A 187 -6.41 1.12 -14.80
C PHE A 187 -6.48 2.62 -15.09
N SER A 188 -7.24 3.32 -14.23
CA SER A 188 -7.13 4.77 -14.07
C SER A 188 -5.97 5.20 -13.15
N ALA A 189 -5.23 4.23 -12.57
CA ALA A 189 -4.18 4.48 -11.60
C ALA A 189 -2.91 5.08 -12.22
N LYS A 190 -2.33 6.08 -11.54
CA LYS A 190 -1.11 6.79 -11.99
C LYS A 190 0.11 5.88 -12.00
N THR A 191 0.16 4.91 -11.11
CA THR A 191 1.23 3.91 -11.02
C THR A 191 0.60 2.56 -10.67
N PHE A 192 0.86 1.55 -11.51
CA PHE A 192 0.49 0.17 -11.23
C PHE A 192 1.69 -0.76 -11.43
N ASN A 193 1.82 -1.79 -10.60
CA ASN A 193 2.85 -2.82 -10.71
C ASN A 193 2.25 -4.22 -10.57
N ILE A 194 2.65 -5.12 -11.47
CA ILE A 194 2.17 -6.51 -11.60
C ILE A 194 3.31 -7.50 -11.89
N VAL A 195 4.58 -7.04 -11.88
CA VAL A 195 5.75 -7.85 -12.22
C VAL A 195 5.86 -9.09 -11.32
N GLY A 196 6.30 -10.23 -11.86
CA GLY A 196 6.45 -11.45 -11.07
C GLY A 196 5.14 -12.19 -10.77
N ASN A 197 4.06 -11.93 -11.52
CA ASN A 197 2.90 -12.82 -11.61
C ASN A 197 3.06 -13.73 -12.83
N PRO A 198 3.33 -15.05 -12.66
CA PRO A 198 3.72 -15.92 -13.77
C PRO A 198 2.57 -16.36 -14.68
N GLN A 199 1.31 -16.13 -14.29
CA GLN A 199 0.11 -16.56 -15.03
C GLN A 199 -0.63 -15.40 -15.74
N ILE A 200 -0.08 -14.17 -15.70
CA ILE A 200 -0.61 -13.04 -16.47
C ILE A 200 -0.16 -13.16 -17.93
N CYS A 201 -1.11 -13.09 -18.87
CA CYS A 201 -0.84 -13.12 -20.30
C CYS A 201 -0.52 -11.70 -20.83
N PRO A 202 0.68 -11.42 -21.37
CA PRO A 202 1.06 -10.06 -21.75
C PRO A 202 0.28 -9.49 -22.94
N THR A 203 -0.17 -10.34 -23.87
CA THR A 203 -0.80 -9.92 -25.13
C THR A 203 -2.32 -10.17 -25.18
N GLY A 204 -2.84 -11.09 -24.36
CA GLY A 204 -4.27 -11.40 -24.30
C GLY A 204 -4.82 -12.11 -25.55
N SER A 205 -3.94 -12.52 -26.46
CA SER A 205 -4.21 -13.26 -27.71
C SER A 205 -3.94 -14.76 -27.56
N GLU A 206 -3.33 -15.17 -26.45
CA GLU A 206 -3.07 -16.55 -26.08
C GLU A 206 -4.40 -17.29 -25.83
N PRO A 207 -4.65 -18.46 -26.44
CA PRO A 207 -5.96 -19.13 -26.39
C PRO A 207 -6.36 -19.62 -24.99
N GLU A 208 -5.39 -19.78 -24.08
CA GLU A 208 -5.58 -20.19 -22.69
C GLU A 208 -5.78 -18.99 -21.72
N CYS A 209 -5.75 -17.76 -22.22
CA CYS A 209 -5.88 -16.54 -21.40
C CYS A 209 -7.28 -16.36 -20.76
N PHE A 210 -8.29 -17.10 -21.24
CA PHE A 210 -9.64 -17.06 -20.70
C PHE A 210 -9.75 -17.94 -19.45
N GLY A 211 -9.58 -17.34 -18.27
CA GLY A 211 -9.70 -18.00 -16.95
C GLY A 211 -11.07 -18.60 -16.61
N THR A 212 -12.01 -18.65 -17.56
CA THR A 212 -13.30 -19.32 -17.49
C THR A 212 -13.64 -19.97 -18.83
N SER A 213 -13.78 -21.30 -18.85
CA SER A 213 -14.37 -22.02 -19.99
C SER A 213 -15.18 -23.23 -19.52
N LEU A 214 -16.49 -23.02 -19.35
CA LEU A 214 -17.47 -24.10 -19.36
C LEU A 214 -17.77 -24.44 -20.83
N MET A 215 -16.98 -25.35 -21.42
CA MET A 215 -17.27 -25.87 -22.76
C MET A 215 -18.39 -26.91 -22.72
N PRO A 216 -19.51 -26.72 -23.45
CA PRO A 216 -20.32 -27.82 -23.92
C PRO A 216 -19.64 -28.49 -25.12
N MET A 217 -19.76 -29.82 -25.25
CA MET A 217 -19.26 -30.57 -26.40
C MET A 217 -20.09 -30.36 -27.67
N SER A 218 -19.43 -30.42 -28.82
CA SER A 218 -20.00 -31.00 -30.04
C SER A 218 -18.90 -31.69 -30.88
N MET A 219 -19.25 -32.76 -31.59
CA MET A 219 -18.35 -33.52 -32.46
C MET A 219 -18.75 -33.36 -33.93
N ASN A 220 -17.76 -33.35 -34.84
CA ASN A 220 -17.61 -34.24 -36.02
C ASN A 220 -16.68 -33.56 -37.05
N LEU A 221 -15.67 -34.18 -37.70
CA LEU A 221 -15.43 -35.50 -38.34
C LEU A 221 -15.66 -35.49 -39.87
N ASN A 222 -14.64 -36.04 -40.57
CA ASN A 222 -14.50 -36.22 -42.03
C ASN A 222 -14.30 -34.93 -42.86
N GLY A 223 -13.58 -34.93 -43.99
CA GLY A 223 -12.86 -36.03 -44.68
C GLY A 223 -11.70 -35.51 -45.55
N SER A 224 -10.98 -36.40 -46.26
CA SER A 224 -9.70 -36.08 -46.92
C SER A 224 -9.72 -36.09 -48.45
N GLN A 225 -8.61 -35.59 -49.02
CA GLN A 225 -7.96 -35.94 -50.31
C GLN A 225 -8.22 -35.14 -51.62
N ASN A 226 -7.08 -34.91 -52.30
CA ASN A 226 -6.81 -34.86 -53.75
C ASN A 226 -6.98 -33.57 -54.60
N ASN A 227 -5.83 -33.17 -55.18
CA ASN A 227 -5.58 -32.43 -56.43
C ASN A 227 -5.83 -33.37 -57.66
N PRO A 228 -5.78 -32.96 -58.98
CA PRO A 228 -4.90 -31.90 -59.54
C PRO A 228 -5.34 -31.10 -60.83
N ILE A 229 -4.56 -30.05 -61.13
CA ILE A 229 -4.12 -29.51 -62.46
C ILE A 229 -5.15 -29.28 -63.60
N SER A 230 -5.28 -28.01 -64.06
CA SER A 230 -4.85 -27.53 -65.42
C SER A 230 -5.31 -26.08 -65.71
N GLY A 231 -4.63 -25.34 -66.60
CA GLY A 231 -5.18 -24.10 -67.22
C GLY A 231 -4.33 -22.80 -67.15
N ARG A 232 -3.52 -22.54 -68.19
CA ARG A 232 -2.87 -21.25 -68.57
C ARG A 232 -2.67 -21.27 -70.11
N PRO A 233 -2.20 -20.21 -70.83
CA PRO A 233 -1.67 -18.90 -70.42
C PRO A 233 -2.76 -17.78 -70.53
N LYS A 234 -2.62 -16.48 -70.89
CA LYS A 234 -1.63 -15.62 -71.58
C LYS A 234 -1.52 -14.20 -70.95
N SER A 235 -0.97 -13.25 -71.72
CA SER A 235 -0.50 -11.89 -71.44
C SER A 235 -1.55 -10.79 -71.76
N HIS A 236 -1.34 -9.46 -71.65
CA HIS A 236 -0.10 -8.66 -71.59
C HIS A 236 -0.33 -7.19 -71.12
N LYS A 237 0.67 -6.58 -70.44
CA LYS A 237 0.83 -5.12 -70.16
C LYS A 237 -0.21 -4.54 -69.16
N MET A 238 0.05 -3.45 -68.43
CA MET A 238 1.19 -2.50 -68.42
C MET A 238 1.95 -2.49 -67.08
N ALA A 239 3.07 -1.76 -67.03
CA ALA A 239 3.79 -1.40 -65.81
C ALA A 239 3.75 0.13 -65.60
N ILE A 240 4.38 0.62 -64.51
CA ILE A 240 4.55 2.03 -64.09
C ILE A 240 3.38 2.57 -63.21
N ALA A 241 3.72 3.49 -62.29
CA ALA A 241 2.83 4.31 -61.44
C ALA A 241 2.21 3.72 -60.15
N PHE A 242 3.00 3.00 -59.33
CA PHE A 242 2.68 2.77 -57.90
C PHE A 242 3.75 3.28 -56.91
N GLY A 243 4.62 4.20 -57.34
CA GLY A 243 5.67 4.79 -56.49
C GLY A 243 5.23 5.98 -55.61
N LEU A 244 4.02 6.51 -55.78
CA LEU A 244 3.63 7.83 -55.25
C LEU A 244 2.56 7.83 -54.14
N SER A 245 1.93 6.70 -53.83
CA SER A 245 0.99 6.60 -52.68
C SER A 245 1.69 6.18 -51.39
N MET A 246 2.50 5.12 -51.45
CA MET A 246 3.11 4.49 -50.27
C MET A 246 4.18 5.36 -49.60
N GLY A 247 4.88 6.20 -50.36
CA GLY A 247 5.80 7.20 -49.80
C GLY A 247 5.07 8.32 -49.04
N CYS A 248 3.93 8.79 -49.55
CA CYS A 248 3.13 9.84 -48.93
C CYS A 248 2.52 9.37 -47.59
N VAL A 249 2.03 8.13 -47.52
CA VAL A 249 1.53 7.55 -46.25
C VAL A 249 2.65 7.46 -45.21
N SER A 250 3.84 7.01 -45.59
CA SER A 250 5.01 6.95 -44.69
C SER A 250 5.43 8.32 -44.17
N LEU A 251 5.41 9.35 -45.02
CA LEU A 251 5.70 10.73 -44.60
C LEU A 251 4.63 11.31 -43.68
N ILE A 252 3.34 11.03 -43.93
CA ILE A 252 2.25 11.44 -43.04
C ILE A 252 2.37 10.77 -41.66
N ILE A 253 2.74 9.49 -41.60
CA ILE A 253 2.99 8.78 -40.33
C ILE A 253 4.18 9.38 -39.57
N LEU A 254 5.26 9.74 -40.27
CA LEU A 254 6.41 10.43 -39.63
C LEU A 254 6.04 11.82 -39.12
N VAL A 255 5.32 12.63 -39.90
CA VAL A 255 4.87 13.97 -39.49
C VAL A 255 3.86 13.87 -38.34
N PHE A 256 2.94 12.90 -38.36
CA PHE A 256 1.99 12.69 -37.27
C PHE A 256 2.66 12.14 -36.01
N GLY A 257 3.66 11.26 -36.14
CA GLY A 257 4.50 10.80 -35.03
C GLY A 257 5.31 11.93 -34.39
N LEU A 258 5.92 12.79 -35.22
CA LEU A 258 6.61 14.00 -34.75
C LEU A 258 5.63 15.02 -34.14
N PHE A 259 4.42 15.16 -34.67
CA PHE A 259 3.37 16.01 -34.10
C PHE A 259 2.84 15.47 -32.76
N LEU A 260 2.64 14.17 -32.62
CA LEU A 260 2.27 13.55 -31.35
C LEU A 260 3.40 13.63 -30.32
N TRP A 261 4.66 13.40 -30.73
CA TRP A 261 5.83 13.56 -29.86
C TRP A 261 6.01 15.03 -29.42
N TRP A 262 5.86 15.98 -30.35
CA TRP A 262 5.87 17.40 -30.04
C TRP A 262 4.72 17.77 -29.12
N ARG A 263 3.48 17.33 -29.40
CA ARG A 263 2.30 17.58 -28.56
C ARG A 263 2.42 16.95 -27.18
N GLN A 264 3.02 15.77 -27.04
CA GLN A 264 3.29 15.13 -25.75
C GLN A 264 4.37 15.87 -24.96
N ARG A 265 5.45 16.30 -25.63
CA ARG A 265 6.52 17.14 -25.06
C ARG A 265 6.00 18.53 -24.68
N HIS A 266 5.05 19.08 -25.43
CA HIS A 266 4.41 20.37 -25.17
C HIS A 266 3.34 20.25 -24.07
N ASN A 267 2.63 19.12 -23.94
CA ASN A 267 1.75 18.83 -22.80
C ASN A 267 2.53 18.66 -21.48
N GLN A 268 3.76 18.12 -21.55
CA GLN A 268 4.66 18.13 -20.38
C GLN A 268 5.12 19.55 -20.00
N GLN A 269 4.99 20.54 -20.89
CA GLN A 269 5.29 21.95 -20.61
C GLN A 269 4.04 22.74 -20.20
N THR A 270 2.87 22.51 -20.80
CA THR A 270 1.61 23.19 -20.42
C THR A 270 1.02 22.69 -19.10
N PHE A 271 1.42 21.51 -18.61
CA PHE A 271 1.12 21.10 -17.24
C PHE A 271 1.98 21.83 -16.18
N PHE A 272 3.01 22.59 -16.59
CA PHE A 272 3.96 23.24 -15.67
C PHE A 272 3.61 24.69 -15.31
N ASP A 273 2.46 25.21 -15.75
CA ASP A 273 1.96 26.54 -15.38
C ASP A 273 0.51 26.51 -14.81
N VAL A 274 0.27 25.59 -13.87
CA VAL A 274 -0.78 25.76 -12.86
C VAL A 274 -0.09 25.94 -11.51
N LYS A 275 0.52 27.12 -11.36
CA LYS A 275 1.05 27.60 -10.09
C LYS A 275 -0.10 28.11 -9.22
N ASP A 276 -0.03 27.85 -7.93
CA ASP A 276 -0.91 28.40 -6.89
C ASP A 276 -2.43 28.24 -7.08
N ARG A 277 -2.97 27.12 -6.55
CA ARG A 277 -3.91 27.19 -5.41
C ARG A 277 -4.22 25.81 -4.81
N HIS A 278 -4.12 25.74 -3.49
CA HIS A 278 -4.82 24.79 -2.59
C HIS A 278 -4.61 23.30 -2.90
N HIS A 279 -3.67 22.68 -2.18
CA HIS A 279 -3.75 21.26 -1.85
C HIS A 279 -4.09 21.15 -0.37
N GLU A 280 -5.15 20.40 -0.07
CA GLU A 280 -5.54 20.04 1.29
C GLU A 280 -4.48 19.14 1.93
N GLU A 281 -4.46 19.08 3.25
CA GLU A 281 -3.39 18.41 3.99
C GLU A 281 -3.53 16.88 3.92
N VAL A 282 -2.51 16.22 3.34
CA VAL A 282 -2.34 14.78 3.45
C VAL A 282 -1.76 14.50 4.84
N SER A 283 -2.63 14.13 5.78
CA SER A 283 -2.32 13.95 7.21
C SER A 283 -1.42 12.75 7.52
N LEU A 284 -0.13 12.86 7.19
CA LEU A 284 0.94 11.89 7.45
C LEU A 284 1.37 11.86 8.94
N GLY A 285 0.40 11.68 9.83
CA GLY A 285 0.56 11.62 11.28
C GLY A 285 1.18 12.89 11.88
N ASN A 286 1.78 12.75 13.07
CA ASN A 286 2.39 13.86 13.82
C ASN A 286 3.77 14.27 13.27
N LEU A 287 3.98 14.24 11.95
CA LEU A 287 5.23 14.69 11.33
C LEU A 287 5.26 16.21 11.18
N ARG A 288 6.32 16.85 11.68
CA ARG A 288 6.47 18.30 11.57
C ARG A 288 6.88 18.69 10.14
N ARG A 289 6.07 19.49 9.46
CA ARG A 289 6.48 20.15 8.21
C ARG A 289 7.39 21.33 8.53
N PHE A 290 8.65 21.22 8.15
CA PHE A 290 9.67 22.26 8.35
C PHE A 290 9.70 23.23 7.16
N GLN A 291 10.09 24.48 7.41
CA GLN A 291 10.41 25.43 6.34
C GLN A 291 11.86 25.24 5.88
N PHE A 292 12.14 25.43 4.58
CA PHE A 292 13.51 25.31 4.05
C PHE A 292 14.49 26.24 4.78
N ARG A 293 14.09 27.50 5.03
CA ARG A 293 14.89 28.50 5.74
C ARG A 293 15.21 28.07 7.18
N GLU A 294 14.32 27.34 7.85
CA GLU A 294 14.56 26.82 9.20
C GLU A 294 15.67 25.77 9.19
N LEU A 295 15.58 24.78 8.28
CA LEU A 295 16.61 23.74 8.14
C LEU A 295 17.94 24.29 7.58
N GLN A 296 17.88 25.33 6.74
CA GLN A 296 19.05 26.06 6.26
C GLN A 296 19.77 26.77 7.41
N ILE A 297 19.05 27.41 8.34
CA ILE A 297 19.65 27.97 9.57
C ILE A 297 20.20 26.85 10.45
N ALA A 298 19.40 25.83 10.75
CA ALA A 298 19.75 24.74 11.65
C ALA A 298 21.01 23.96 11.23
N THR A 299 21.26 23.82 9.92
CA THR A 299 22.43 23.12 9.35
C THR A 299 23.63 24.03 9.06
N ASN A 300 23.56 25.31 9.44
CA ASN A 300 24.52 26.36 9.05
C ASN A 300 24.73 26.41 7.52
N ASN A 301 23.66 26.75 6.79
CA ASN A 301 23.57 26.80 5.33
C ASN A 301 24.05 25.51 4.64
N PHE A 302 23.68 24.35 5.18
CA PHE A 302 24.13 23.03 4.71
C PHE A 302 25.67 22.94 4.58
N SER A 303 26.40 23.47 5.57
CA SER A 303 27.87 23.52 5.55
C SER A 303 28.50 22.15 5.39
N SER A 304 29.56 22.07 4.57
CA SER A 304 30.37 20.86 4.41
C SER A 304 30.99 20.36 5.73
N LYS A 305 31.23 21.26 6.69
CA LYS A 305 31.72 20.94 8.05
C LYS A 305 30.72 20.12 8.87
N ASN A 306 29.43 20.16 8.54
CA ASN A 306 28.35 19.48 9.25
C ASN A 306 27.95 18.14 8.63
N ILE A 307 28.65 17.66 7.59
CA ILE A 307 28.26 16.43 6.87
C ILE A 307 28.54 15.19 7.73
N LEU A 308 27.47 14.44 8.04
CA LEU A 308 27.50 13.15 8.74
C LEU A 308 27.63 11.96 7.78
N GLY A 309 27.25 12.13 6.51
CA GLY A 309 27.35 11.09 5.49
C GLY A 309 27.10 11.60 4.07
N LYS A 310 27.67 10.89 3.10
CA LYS A 310 27.47 11.08 1.66
C LYS A 310 27.16 9.73 1.02
N GLY A 311 26.22 9.69 0.08
CA GLY A 311 25.87 8.47 -0.67
C GLY A 311 25.20 8.79 -2.00
N GLY A 312 24.79 7.76 -2.75
CA GLY A 312 24.10 7.93 -4.03
C GLY A 312 22.84 8.81 -3.93
N PHE A 313 22.10 8.64 -2.84
CA PHE A 313 20.85 9.35 -2.53
C PHE A 313 21.05 10.77 -1.97
N GLY A 314 22.29 11.26 -1.85
CA GLY A 314 22.58 12.64 -1.44
C GLY A 314 23.42 12.77 -0.17
N HIS A 315 23.10 13.78 0.64
CA HIS A 315 23.94 14.24 1.75
C HIS A 315 23.16 14.30 3.07
N VAL A 316 23.76 13.82 4.16
CA VAL A 316 23.20 13.93 5.52
C VAL A 316 24.01 14.95 6.31
N TYR A 317 23.33 15.96 6.84
CA TYR A 317 23.93 17.05 7.62
C TYR A 317 23.50 16.98 9.09
N LYS A 318 24.39 17.29 10.02
CA LYS A 318 24.04 17.62 11.39
C LYS A 318 23.40 19.01 11.41
N GLY A 319 22.32 19.16 12.16
CA GLY A 319 21.73 20.45 12.48
C GLY A 319 21.33 20.55 13.95
N ILE A 320 21.04 21.77 14.39
CA ILE A 320 20.45 22.08 15.69
C ILE A 320 19.24 22.98 15.41
N LEU A 321 18.05 22.52 15.81
CA LEU A 321 16.81 23.28 15.66
C LEU A 321 16.76 24.45 16.67
N GLN A 322 15.79 25.36 16.51
CA GLN A 322 15.70 26.60 17.33
C GLN A 322 15.45 26.33 18.83
N ASP A 323 14.89 25.16 19.16
CA ASP A 323 14.68 24.63 20.51
C ASP A 323 15.95 23.98 21.12
N GLY A 324 17.06 23.94 20.37
CA GLY A 324 18.30 23.24 20.73
C GLY A 324 18.31 21.75 20.35
N THR A 325 17.25 21.21 19.74
CA THR A 325 17.16 19.78 19.41
C THR A 325 18.16 19.40 18.31
N PRO A 326 19.09 18.45 18.55
CA PRO A 326 20.05 18.01 17.55
C PRO A 326 19.40 17.03 16.56
N VAL A 327 19.54 17.33 15.26
CA VAL A 327 18.92 16.58 14.17
C VAL A 327 19.93 16.14 13.11
N ALA A 328 19.57 15.12 12.35
CA ALA A 328 20.23 14.71 11.11
C ALA A 328 19.28 15.00 9.93
N VAL A 329 19.70 15.86 9.00
CA VAL A 329 18.91 16.30 7.85
C VAL A 329 19.44 15.65 6.57
N LYS A 330 18.69 14.70 6.00
CA LYS A 330 18.99 14.06 4.70
C LYS A 330 18.46 14.96 3.59
N ARG A 331 19.35 15.57 2.81
CA ARG A 331 19.05 16.34 1.60
C ARG A 331 19.23 15.43 0.39
N LEU A 332 18.13 15.11 -0.27
CA LEU A 332 18.14 14.22 -1.43
C LEU A 332 18.80 14.93 -2.63
N LYS A 333 19.53 14.17 -3.43
CA LYS A 333 20.44 14.71 -4.45
C LYS A 333 19.71 15.41 -5.60
N ASP A 334 18.60 14.82 -6.05
CA ASP A 334 17.88 15.20 -7.27
C ASP A 334 16.36 15.18 -7.02
N GLY A 335 15.86 16.09 -6.17
CA GLY A 335 14.46 16.14 -5.73
C GLY A 335 13.41 16.38 -6.83
N ASN A 336 13.84 16.71 -8.05
CA ASN A 336 13.00 16.88 -9.23
C ASN A 336 13.16 15.74 -10.27
N ALA A 337 14.01 14.74 -9.99
CA ALA A 337 14.05 13.50 -10.78
C ALA A 337 12.96 12.54 -10.29
N ILE A 338 12.33 11.79 -11.20
CA ILE A 338 11.19 10.91 -10.90
C ILE A 338 11.53 9.91 -9.77
N GLY A 339 12.71 9.30 -9.80
CA GLY A 339 13.17 8.40 -8.72
C GLY A 339 13.43 9.11 -7.38
N GLY A 340 13.81 10.39 -7.39
CA GLY A 340 14.04 11.18 -6.18
C GLY A 340 12.74 11.58 -5.47
N GLU A 341 11.69 11.91 -6.24
CA GLU A 341 10.34 12.12 -5.72
C GLU A 341 9.76 10.81 -5.17
N ILE A 342 9.86 9.70 -5.92
CA ILE A 342 9.38 8.39 -5.47
C ILE A 342 10.12 7.95 -4.19
N GLN A 343 11.44 8.14 -4.10
CA GLN A 343 12.18 7.88 -2.86
C GLN A 343 11.70 8.77 -1.71
N PHE A 344 11.49 10.07 -1.95
CA PHE A 344 11.02 10.98 -0.92
C PHE A 344 9.64 10.56 -0.38
N GLN A 345 8.67 10.30 -1.26
CA GLN A 345 7.35 9.84 -0.84
C GLN A 345 7.44 8.48 -0.14
N THR A 346 8.25 7.53 -0.65
CA THR A 346 8.44 6.23 0.01
C THR A 346 9.05 6.38 1.42
N GLU A 347 10.04 7.25 1.62
CA GLU A 347 10.59 7.51 2.97
C GLU A 347 9.58 8.25 3.87
N VAL A 348 8.79 9.20 3.36
CA VAL A 348 7.76 9.89 4.16
C VAL A 348 6.60 8.95 4.52
N GLU A 349 5.98 8.30 3.53
CA GLU A 349 4.88 7.36 3.71
C GLU A 349 5.32 6.19 4.60
N MET A 350 6.32 5.41 4.19
CA MET A 350 6.66 4.16 4.91
C MET A 350 7.30 4.42 6.28
N ILE A 351 8.11 5.48 6.47
CA ILE A 351 8.79 5.72 7.77
C ILE A 351 7.91 6.55 8.73
N SER A 352 6.90 7.28 8.25
CA SER A 352 5.84 7.81 9.15
C SER A 352 5.01 6.69 9.79
N LEU A 353 4.82 5.60 9.05
CA LEU A 353 3.95 4.47 9.41
C LEU A 353 4.69 3.30 10.09
N ALA A 354 6.01 3.16 9.91
CA ALA A 354 6.79 2.05 10.45
C ALA A 354 7.10 2.16 11.96
N VAL A 355 6.17 1.70 12.81
CA VAL A 355 6.36 1.64 14.27
C VAL A 355 7.13 0.38 14.69
N HIS A 356 8.46 0.47 14.77
CA HIS A 356 9.29 -0.61 15.35
C HIS A 356 10.40 -0.09 16.26
N ARG A 357 10.61 -0.77 17.40
CA ARG A 357 11.56 -0.42 18.49
C ARG A 357 13.00 -0.14 18.03
N ASN A 358 13.44 -0.77 16.94
CA ASN A 358 14.79 -0.61 16.39
C ASN A 358 14.84 0.21 15.08
N LEU A 359 13.75 0.86 14.65
CA LEU A 359 13.78 1.83 13.55
C LEU A 359 13.96 3.27 14.06
N LEU A 360 14.37 4.15 13.16
CA LEU A 360 14.49 5.59 13.42
C LEU A 360 13.24 6.31 12.92
N ARG A 361 12.38 6.70 13.87
CA ARG A 361 11.21 7.53 13.59
C ARG A 361 11.64 8.85 12.95
N LEU A 362 11.04 9.18 11.81
CA LEU A 362 11.17 10.48 11.16
C LEU A 362 10.58 11.57 12.09
N TYR A 363 11.28 12.69 12.25
CA TYR A 363 10.77 13.85 13.01
C TYR A 363 9.90 14.75 12.12
N GLY A 364 10.21 14.79 10.82
CA GLY A 364 9.48 15.60 9.86
C GLY A 364 10.21 15.74 8.53
N PHE A 365 9.69 16.62 7.68
CA PHE A 365 10.17 16.80 6.31
C PHE A 365 10.05 18.25 5.85
N CYS A 366 10.73 18.60 4.76
CA CYS A 366 10.52 19.85 4.03
C CYS A 366 10.48 19.58 2.51
N ILE A 367 9.51 20.20 1.85
CA ILE A 367 9.29 20.17 0.39
C ILE A 367 9.34 21.61 -0.11
N SER A 368 10.14 21.87 -1.14
CA SER A 368 10.14 23.13 -1.91
C SER A 368 10.15 22.82 -3.42
N PRO A 369 10.04 23.81 -4.32
CA PRO A 369 10.15 23.58 -5.77
C PRO A 369 11.47 22.97 -6.27
N THR A 370 12.51 22.90 -5.43
CA THR A 370 13.83 22.32 -5.77
C THR A 370 14.38 21.36 -4.71
N GLU A 371 13.78 21.29 -3.52
CA GLU A 371 14.36 20.59 -2.37
C GLU A 371 13.44 19.50 -1.82
N ARG A 372 14.03 18.37 -1.46
CA ARG A 372 13.43 17.30 -0.68
C ARG A 372 14.35 16.98 0.50
N LEU A 373 13.84 17.22 1.70
CA LEU A 373 14.59 17.17 2.96
C LEU A 373 13.85 16.31 3.98
N LEU A 374 14.55 15.39 4.61
CA LEU A 374 14.03 14.50 5.66
C LEU A 374 14.78 14.74 6.96
N VAL A 375 14.05 14.92 8.06
CA VAL A 375 14.58 15.30 9.37
C VAL A 375 14.46 14.11 10.32
N TYR A 376 15.61 13.61 10.77
CA TYR A 376 15.74 12.48 11.68
C TYR A 376 16.36 12.93 13.01
N PRO A 377 16.14 12.22 14.14
CA PRO A 377 16.89 12.45 15.37
C PRO A 377 18.39 12.22 15.18
N PHE A 378 19.24 13.09 15.74
CA PHE A 378 20.69 12.90 15.68
C PHE A 378 21.14 11.71 16.55
N MET A 379 21.95 10.80 15.98
CA MET A 379 22.56 9.69 16.72
C MET A 379 24.02 10.00 17.10
N SER A 380 24.28 10.19 18.38
CA SER A 380 25.62 10.44 18.94
C SER A 380 26.57 9.24 18.82
N ASN A 381 26.06 8.01 18.83
CA ASN A 381 26.87 6.79 18.94
C ASN A 381 27.53 6.31 17.63
N GLY A 382 27.43 7.09 16.55
CA GLY A 382 27.94 6.75 15.22
C GLY A 382 26.92 5.99 14.35
N SER A 383 27.35 5.57 13.16
CA SER A 383 26.50 4.83 12.22
C SER A 383 26.70 3.32 12.35
N VAL A 384 25.73 2.53 11.88
CA VAL A 384 25.85 1.06 11.81
C VAL A 384 27.08 0.67 10.97
N ALA A 385 27.32 1.38 9.86
CA ALA A 385 28.46 1.15 8.97
C ALA A 385 29.83 1.45 9.61
N SER A 386 29.93 2.38 10.58
CA SER A 386 31.19 2.59 11.31
C SER A 386 31.39 1.58 12.43
N ARG A 387 30.32 1.00 12.98
CA ARG A 387 30.39 -0.10 13.97
C ARG A 387 30.70 -1.45 13.33
N LEU A 388 30.09 -1.78 12.18
CA LEU A 388 30.36 -3.02 11.44
C LEU A 388 31.80 -3.13 10.90
N LYS A 389 32.53 -2.01 10.79
CA LYS A 389 33.96 -1.99 10.41
C LYS A 389 34.92 -2.11 11.60
N GLY A 390 34.43 -2.11 12.83
CA GLY A 390 35.23 -2.32 14.03
C GLY A 390 35.05 -3.73 14.59
N ASN A 391 36.10 -4.55 14.56
CA ASN A 391 36.07 -5.88 15.17
C ASN A 391 35.82 -5.78 16.69
N GLY A 392 34.61 -6.11 17.13
CA GLY A 392 34.22 -6.06 18.54
C GLY A 392 32.80 -6.58 18.76
N ALA A 393 32.68 -7.87 19.08
CA ALA A 393 31.38 -8.50 19.33
C ALA A 393 30.79 -8.07 20.68
N VAL A 394 29.89 -7.08 20.66
CA VAL A 394 29.13 -6.64 21.86
C VAL A 394 27.65 -6.51 21.54
N ARG A 395 26.81 -7.08 22.42
CA ARG A 395 25.35 -7.14 22.33
C ARG A 395 24.73 -5.75 22.59
N ALA A 396 24.36 -5.01 21.54
CA ALA A 396 23.87 -3.62 21.64
C ALA A 396 22.56 -3.36 20.88
N LYS A 397 21.69 -2.51 21.44
CA LYS A 397 20.48 -2.01 20.77
C LYS A 397 20.84 -0.98 19.69
N VAL A 398 21.13 -1.45 18.49
CA VAL A 398 21.35 -0.59 17.31
C VAL A 398 19.99 -0.19 16.72
N LYS A 399 19.75 1.11 16.53
CA LYS A 399 18.64 1.59 15.69
C LYS A 399 19.08 1.65 14.23
N PHE A 400 18.34 0.98 13.36
CA PHE A 400 18.66 0.83 11.95
C PHE A 400 18.03 1.97 11.14
N LEU A 401 18.89 2.76 10.48
CA LEU A 401 18.52 3.55 9.30
C LEU A 401 18.73 2.72 8.00
N LEU A 402 19.43 1.58 8.10
CA LEU A 402 20.10 0.94 6.97
C LEU A 402 19.20 0.08 6.06
N CYS A 403 17.98 -0.29 6.47
CA CYS A 403 17.12 -1.17 5.69
C CYS A 403 16.66 -0.55 4.36
N PHE A 404 16.28 0.73 4.35
CA PHE A 404 15.69 1.35 3.15
C PHE A 404 16.73 1.75 2.10
N ASP A 405 17.89 2.31 2.51
CA ASP A 405 18.98 2.59 1.56
C ASP A 405 19.52 1.28 0.92
N LEU A 406 19.43 0.13 1.62
CA LEU A 406 19.74 -1.20 1.04
C LEU A 406 18.63 -1.70 0.10
N LEU A 407 17.36 -1.66 0.52
CA LEU A 407 16.22 -2.12 -0.31
C LEU A 407 16.15 -1.38 -1.65
N SER A 408 16.40 -0.06 -1.65
CA SER A 408 16.49 0.74 -2.88
C SER A 408 17.62 0.27 -3.81
N SER A 409 18.76 -0.15 -3.26
CA SER A 409 19.89 -0.66 -4.05
C SER A 409 19.67 -2.06 -4.64
N THR A 410 18.80 -2.87 -4.04
CA THR A 410 18.42 -4.20 -4.57
C THR A 410 17.29 -4.16 -5.60
N LEU A 411 16.58 -3.04 -5.74
CA LEU A 411 15.57 -2.82 -6.80
C LEU A 411 16.16 -2.27 -8.12
N HIS A 412 17.49 -2.20 -8.23
CA HIS A 412 18.22 -1.71 -9.40
C HIS A 412 19.34 -2.67 -9.85
N ARG A 413 19.02 -3.97 -9.89
CA ARG A 413 19.73 -5.02 -10.65
C ARG A 413 18.74 -5.98 -11.28
#